data_AF-A0A7K2YM42-F1
#
_entry.id   AF-A0A7K2YM42-F1
#
_cell.length_a   1.000
_cell.length_b   1.000
_cell.length_c   1.000
_cell.angle_alpha   90.00
_cell.angle_beta   90.00
_cell.angle_gamma   90.00
#
_symmetry.space_group_name_H-M   'P 1'
#
loop_
_entity.id
_entity.type
_entity.pdbx_description
1 polymer ?
#
loop_
_entity_poly.entity_id
_entity_poly.type
_entity_poly.pdbx_seq_one_letter_code
_entity_poly.pdbx_strand_id
1 'polypeptide(L)'
;MDQSQTPVLDALAAYHDQAFTPFTPPGHKQGRGTDARTLAVLGQAVFASDVLATSGLDDRTSSGRVLERAQELMAEAVHAHHTFFTTCGSSLSVKSAMLSVAGPHEKLVVSRDAHKS
;
A
#
# COMPACT_ATOMS: atom_id res chain seq x y z
N MET A 1 0.32 -12.67 17.15
CA MET A 1 1.03 -13.07 15.92
C MET A 1 2.48 -12.65 16.06
N ASP A 2 3.36 -13.07 15.16
CA ASP A 2 4.77 -12.70 15.20
C ASP A 2 4.98 -11.31 14.53
N GLN A 3 5.22 -10.30 15.37
CA GLN A 3 5.37 -8.90 14.95
C GLN A 3 6.74 -8.58 14.33
N SER A 4 7.65 -9.56 14.24
CA SER A 4 8.91 -9.40 13.49
C SER A 4 8.74 -9.61 11.98
N GLN A 5 7.59 -10.13 11.54
CA GLN A 5 7.31 -10.40 10.14
C GLN A 5 6.96 -9.13 9.36
N THR A 6 7.40 -9.05 8.11
CA THR A 6 7.16 -7.89 7.25
C THR A 6 6.58 -8.30 5.90
N PRO A 7 5.33 -8.76 5.81
CA PRO A 7 4.80 -9.44 4.63
C PRO A 7 5.01 -8.70 3.30
N VAL A 8 4.76 -7.38 3.29
CA VAL A 8 4.95 -6.54 2.09
C VAL A 8 6.43 -6.44 1.70
N LEU A 9 7.32 -6.28 2.69
CA LEU A 9 8.76 -6.15 2.44
C LEU A 9 9.37 -7.50 2.02
N ASP A 10 8.96 -8.59 2.67
CA ASP A 10 9.40 -9.95 2.36
C ASP A 10 8.97 -10.34 0.94
N ALA A 11 7.73 -9.99 0.55
CA ALA A 11 7.25 -10.19 -0.81
C ALA A 11 8.03 -9.34 -1.84
N LEU A 12 8.41 -8.11 -1.48
CA LEU A 12 9.20 -7.23 -2.37
C LEU A 12 10.60 -7.81 -2.58
N ALA A 13 11.24 -8.30 -1.52
CA ALA A 13 12.54 -8.97 -1.60
C ALA A 13 12.44 -10.23 -2.49
N ALA A 14 11.45 -11.09 -2.25
CA ALA A 14 11.22 -12.28 -3.05
C ALA A 14 10.92 -11.96 -4.52
N TYR A 15 10.24 -10.85 -4.79
CA TYR A 15 10.00 -10.36 -6.15
C TYR A 15 11.31 -9.96 -6.85
N HIS A 16 12.22 -9.28 -6.14
CA HIS A 16 13.53 -8.90 -6.68
C HIS A 16 14.41 -10.12 -6.96
N ASP A 17 14.36 -11.16 -6.12
CA ASP A 17 15.14 -12.39 -6.27
C ASP A 17 14.78 -13.18 -7.55
N GLN A 18 13.56 -13.03 -8.07
CA GLN A 18 13.16 -13.68 -9.33
C GLN A 18 13.86 -13.10 -10.57
N ALA A 19 14.47 -11.90 -10.45
CA ALA A 19 15.29 -11.25 -11.47
C ALA A 19 14.66 -11.11 -12.87
N PHE A 20 13.33 -11.13 -12.98
CA PHE A 20 12.62 -10.97 -14.26
C PHE A 20 12.30 -9.51 -14.57
N THR A 21 12.12 -9.21 -15.86
CA THR A 21 11.65 -7.89 -16.31
C THR A 21 10.15 -7.96 -16.62
N PRO A 22 9.28 -7.30 -15.84
CA PRO A 22 7.84 -7.34 -16.05
C PRO A 22 7.46 -6.55 -17.30
N PHE A 23 6.70 -7.18 -18.21
CA PHE A 23 6.07 -6.46 -19.31
C PHE A 23 4.76 -5.75 -18.91
N THR A 24 4.39 -5.80 -17.63
CA THR A 24 3.31 -5.03 -17.02
C THR A 24 3.74 -3.60 -16.66
N PRO A 25 2.81 -2.69 -16.33
CA PRO A 25 3.16 -1.42 -15.69
C PRO A 25 3.94 -1.63 -14.38
N PRO A 26 4.74 -0.65 -13.93
CA PRO A 26 5.00 0.65 -14.56
C PRO A 26 5.93 0.60 -15.80
N GLY A 27 5.83 1.62 -16.65
CA GLY A 27 6.55 1.69 -17.94
C GLY A 27 8.07 1.81 -17.83
N HIS A 28 8.61 2.21 -16.68
CA HIS A 28 10.06 2.33 -16.46
C HIS A 28 10.77 0.99 -16.23
N LYS A 29 10.04 -0.13 -16.15
CA LYS A 29 10.61 -1.49 -16.10
C LYS A 29 11.69 -1.65 -15.03
N GLN A 30 11.31 -1.36 -13.78
CA GLN A 30 12.20 -1.41 -12.61
C GLN A 30 13.43 -0.48 -12.72
N GLY A 31 13.31 0.60 -13.49
CA GLY A 31 14.34 1.64 -13.63
C GLY A 31 15.09 1.60 -14.96
N ARG A 32 14.93 0.53 -15.76
CA ARG A 32 15.58 0.39 -17.08
C ARG A 32 15.14 1.44 -18.09
N GLY A 33 13.89 1.87 -17.99
CA GLY A 33 13.32 2.93 -18.81
C GLY A 33 13.41 4.33 -18.18
N THR A 34 14.12 4.49 -17.07
CA THR A 34 14.25 5.77 -16.36
C THR A 34 15.47 6.55 -16.88
N ASP A 35 15.33 7.87 -17.03
CA ASP A 35 16.46 8.77 -17.36
C ASP A 35 17.58 8.65 -16.31
N ALA A 36 18.83 8.57 -16.77
CA ALA A 36 19.99 8.38 -15.90
C ALA A 36 20.17 9.50 -14.85
N ARG A 37 19.77 10.75 -15.16
CA ARG A 37 19.84 11.86 -14.20
C ARG A 37 18.83 11.68 -13.07
N THR A 38 17.65 11.15 -13.39
CA THR A 38 16.64 10.82 -12.38
C THR A 38 17.11 9.68 -11.48
N LEU A 39 17.71 8.63 -12.06
CA LEU A 39 18.30 7.53 -11.28
C LEU A 39 19.44 8.01 -10.37
N ALA A 40 20.26 8.94 -10.84
CA ALA A 40 21.35 9.51 -10.04
C ALA A 40 20.85 10.30 -8.81
N VAL A 41 19.65 10.89 -8.88
CA VAL A 41 19.06 11.67 -7.78
C VAL A 41 18.22 10.81 -6.84
N LEU A 42 17.32 9.98 -7.38
CA LEU A 42 16.35 9.22 -6.58
C LEU A 42 16.83 7.81 -6.20
N GLY A 43 17.82 7.29 -6.92
CA GLY A 43 18.31 5.92 -6.75
C GLY A 43 17.48 4.88 -7.50
N GLN A 44 18.13 3.83 -7.97
CA GLN A 44 17.50 2.74 -8.71
C GLN A 44 16.53 1.93 -7.85
N ALA A 45 16.80 1.79 -6.55
CA ALA A 45 16.01 0.97 -5.64
C ALA A 45 14.54 1.43 -5.53
N VAL A 46 14.27 2.73 -5.65
CA VAL A 46 12.90 3.29 -5.64
C VAL A 46 12.10 2.75 -6.83
N PHE A 47 12.69 2.77 -8.02
CA PHE A 47 12.04 2.25 -9.23
C PHE A 47 11.98 0.73 -9.25
N ALA A 48 12.97 0.03 -8.68
CA ALA A 48 12.93 -1.42 -8.56
C ALA A 48 11.80 -1.87 -7.61
N SER A 49 11.45 -1.06 -6.62
CA SER A 49 10.39 -1.33 -5.65
C SER A 49 9.02 -0.79 -6.08
N ASP A 50 8.93 -0.03 -7.17
CA ASP A 50 7.67 0.43 -7.75
C ASP A 50 7.04 -0.71 -8.57
N VAL A 51 6.28 -1.54 -7.86
CA VAL A 51 5.63 -2.74 -8.38
C VAL A 51 4.13 -2.69 -8.09
N LEU A 52 3.34 -3.33 -8.95
CA LEU A 52 1.91 -3.47 -8.71
C LEU A 52 1.68 -4.40 -7.52
N ALA A 53 0.80 -3.99 -6.59
CA ALA A 53 0.41 -4.84 -5.46
C ALA A 53 -0.26 -6.15 -5.96
N THR A 54 -1.21 -6.03 -6.88
CA THR A 54 -1.90 -7.17 -7.50
C THR A 54 -1.28 -7.48 -8.86
N SER A 55 -1.07 -8.77 -9.17
CA SER A 55 -0.36 -9.25 -10.37
C SER A 55 1.12 -8.82 -10.47
N GLY A 56 1.71 -8.47 -9.32
CA GLY A 56 3.12 -8.10 -9.19
C GLY A 56 3.66 -8.66 -7.89
N LEU A 57 3.38 -7.97 -6.78
CA LEU A 57 3.76 -8.39 -5.43
C LEU A 57 2.96 -9.61 -4.94
N ASP A 58 1.68 -9.66 -5.31
CA ASP A 58 0.78 -10.80 -5.13
C ASP A 58 0.20 -11.21 -6.49
N ASP A 59 -0.51 -12.35 -6.54
CA ASP A 59 -1.19 -12.79 -7.75
C ASP A 59 -2.44 -11.95 -8.06
N ARG A 60 -3.08 -12.23 -9.19
CA ARG A 60 -4.26 -11.48 -9.66
C ARG A 60 -5.46 -11.60 -8.71
N THR A 61 -5.54 -12.69 -7.95
CA THR A 61 -6.61 -12.98 -6.99
C THR A 61 -6.24 -12.62 -5.55
N SER A 62 -5.03 -12.08 -5.32
CA SER A 62 -4.45 -11.83 -4.00
C SER A 62 -4.42 -13.08 -3.11
N SER A 63 -4.15 -14.26 -3.70
CA SER A 63 -4.16 -15.53 -2.96
C SER A 63 -3.00 -15.66 -1.98
N GLY A 64 -1.91 -14.90 -2.18
CA GLY A 64 -0.79 -14.81 -1.25
C GLY A 64 -1.10 -14.01 0.03
N ARG A 65 -2.23 -13.29 0.06
CA ARG A 65 -2.72 -12.51 1.21
C ARG A 65 -1.65 -11.53 1.76
N VAL A 66 -0.76 -11.02 0.90
CA VAL A 66 0.39 -10.21 1.33
C VAL A 66 -0.06 -8.96 2.10
N LEU A 67 -0.96 -8.19 1.49
CA LEU A 67 -1.50 -6.97 2.09
C LEU A 67 -2.41 -7.27 3.29
N GLU A 68 -3.23 -8.31 3.18
CA GLU A 68 -4.16 -8.72 4.24
C GLU A 68 -3.41 -9.10 5.51
N ARG A 69 -2.37 -9.93 5.42
CA ARG A 69 -1.54 -10.31 6.57
C ARG A 69 -0.81 -9.13 7.18
N ALA A 70 -0.36 -8.17 6.37
CA ALA A 70 0.24 -6.94 6.88
C ALA A 70 -0.77 -6.08 7.66
N GLN A 71 -2.02 -5.99 7.19
CA GLN A 71 -3.10 -5.32 7.89
C GLN A 71 -3.56 -6.06 9.16
N GLU A 72 -3.56 -7.39 9.16
CA GLU A 72 -3.80 -8.21 10.36
C GLU A 72 -2.72 -7.90 11.42
N LEU A 73 -1.44 -7.89 11.04
CA LEU A 73 -0.32 -7.58 11.95
C LEU A 73 -0.46 -6.19 12.56
N MET A 74 -0.79 -5.19 11.73
CA MET A 74 -1.05 -3.85 12.23
C MET A 74 -2.25 -3.81 13.17
N ALA A 75 -3.35 -4.49 12.84
CA ALA A 75 -4.56 -4.53 13.67
C ALA A 75 -4.28 -5.08 15.07
N GLU A 76 -3.52 -6.18 15.15
CA GLU A 76 -3.07 -6.70 16.44
C GLU A 76 -2.20 -5.69 17.19
N ALA A 77 -1.22 -5.08 16.51
CA ALA A 77 -0.26 -4.16 17.13
C ALA A 77 -0.93 -2.91 17.73
N VAL A 78 -2.01 -2.41 17.13
CA VAL A 78 -2.76 -1.24 17.63
C VAL A 78 -4.05 -1.59 18.36
N HIS A 79 -4.28 -2.87 18.66
CA HIS A 79 -5.47 -3.37 19.34
C HIS A 79 -6.80 -3.00 18.64
N ALA A 80 -6.79 -3.01 17.31
CA ALA A 80 -7.97 -2.81 16.48
C ALA A 80 -8.54 -4.15 15.99
N HIS A 81 -9.85 -4.19 15.69
CA HIS A 81 -10.47 -5.37 15.07
C HIS A 81 -10.03 -5.52 13.59
N HIS A 82 -9.91 -4.41 12.88
CA HIS A 82 -9.41 -4.35 11.50
C HIS A 82 -8.58 -3.08 11.30
N THR A 83 -7.64 -3.14 10.36
CA THR A 83 -6.93 -1.94 9.87
C THR A 83 -6.93 -1.94 8.35
N PHE A 84 -6.81 -0.75 7.77
CA PHE A 84 -6.65 -0.53 6.33
C PHE A 84 -5.43 0.36 6.11
N PHE A 85 -4.60 0.02 5.13
CA PHE A 85 -3.52 0.88 4.69
C PHE A 85 -4.02 1.83 3.61
N THR A 86 -3.73 3.13 3.78
CA THR A 86 -4.12 4.18 2.83
C THR A 86 -2.89 4.96 2.40
N THR A 87 -2.84 5.36 1.14
CA THR A 87 -1.65 5.98 0.52
C THR A 87 -1.76 7.50 0.36
N CYS A 88 -2.91 8.10 0.69
CA CYS A 88 -3.18 9.53 0.53
C CYS A 88 -3.40 10.26 1.86
N GLY A 89 -2.73 9.79 2.92
CA GLY A 89 -2.79 10.37 4.26
C GLY A 89 -4.15 10.24 4.94
N SER A 90 -4.25 10.77 6.16
CA SER A 90 -5.46 10.68 7.01
C SER A 90 -6.69 11.35 6.40
N SER A 91 -6.51 12.35 5.54
CA SER A 91 -7.61 13.00 4.81
C SER A 91 -8.42 12.02 3.97
N LEU A 92 -7.77 11.05 3.31
CA LEU A 92 -8.48 10.00 2.60
C LEU A 92 -9.18 9.07 3.59
N SER A 93 -8.47 8.64 4.64
CA SER A 93 -9.00 7.68 5.63
C SER A 93 -10.26 8.21 6.33
N VAL A 94 -10.27 9.48 6.75
CA VAL A 94 -11.43 10.12 7.41
C VAL A 94 -12.63 10.19 6.47
N LYS A 95 -12.42 10.61 5.22
CA LYS A 95 -13.51 10.66 4.22
C LYS A 95 -14.09 9.28 3.94
N SER A 96 -13.23 8.27 3.77
CA SER A 96 -13.66 6.89 3.60
C SER A 96 -14.49 6.40 4.78
N ALA A 97 -14.05 6.67 6.02
CA ALA A 97 -14.78 6.30 7.23
C ALA A 97 -16.15 6.99 7.35
N MET A 98 -16.23 8.29 7.02
CA MET A 98 -17.50 9.03 7.03
C MET A 98 -18.47 8.48 5.97
N LEU A 99 -18.00 8.27 4.74
CA LEU A 99 -18.81 7.75 3.64
C LEU A 99 -19.25 6.30 3.85
N SER A 100 -18.54 5.51 4.67
CA SER A 100 -18.94 4.13 4.97
C SER A 100 -20.06 4.01 6.01
N VAL A 101 -20.32 5.06 6.79
CA VAL A 101 -21.29 5.01 7.90
C VAL A 101 -22.47 5.97 7.76
N ALA A 102 -22.42 6.90 6.81
CA ALA A 102 -23.53 7.80 6.53
C ALA A 102 -23.71 8.07 5.03
N GLY A 103 -24.94 7.92 4.56
CA GLY A 103 -25.38 8.25 3.22
C GLY A 103 -25.96 9.66 3.07
N PRO A 104 -26.41 10.02 1.85
CA PRO A 104 -27.12 11.28 1.63
C PRO A 104 -28.31 11.44 2.56
N HIS A 105 -28.47 12.63 3.14
CA HIS A 105 -29.53 13.00 4.09
C HIS A 105 -29.46 12.35 5.49
N GLU A 106 -28.47 11.51 5.76
CA GLU A 106 -28.20 11.01 7.12
C GLU A 106 -27.40 12.03 7.93
N LYS A 107 -27.41 11.86 9.26
CA LYS A 107 -26.79 12.81 10.20
C LYS A 107 -25.55 12.19 10.84
N LEU A 108 -24.45 12.94 10.85
CA LEU A 108 -23.23 12.61 11.57
C LEU A 108 -23.00 13.63 12.69
N VAL A 109 -22.59 13.13 13.86
CA VAL A 109 -22.07 13.98 14.93
C VAL A 109 -20.59 14.22 14.65
N VAL A 110 -20.19 15.49 14.56
CA VAL A 110 -18.81 15.88 14.25
C VAL A 110 -18.33 16.85 15.34
N SER A 111 -17.06 16.71 15.74
CA SER A 111 -16.43 17.65 16.67
C SER A 111 -16.42 19.07 16.10
N ARG A 112 -16.60 20.06 16.96
CA ARG A 112 -16.51 21.47 16.56
C ARG A 112 -15.11 21.83 16.05
N ASP A 113 -14.09 21.20 16.61
CA ASP A 113 -12.67 21.41 16.27
C ASP A 113 -12.18 20.39 15.23
N ALA A 114 -13.10 19.88 14.39
CA ALA A 114 -12.74 18.97 13.31
C ALA A 114 -11.72 19.61 12.37
N HIS A 115 -10.71 18.81 11.99
CA HIS A 115 -9.75 19.20 10.96
C HIS A 115 -10.48 19.41 9.62
N LYS A 116 -9.95 20.30 8.78
CA LYS A 116 -10.55 20.67 7.48
C LYS A 116 -10.75 19.48 6.54
N SER A 117 -9.91 18.46 6.68
CA SER A 117 -9.83 17.29 5.78
C SER A 117 -11.15 16.57 5.64
#